data_AF-A0A1F9MRS4-F1
#
_entry.id   AF-A0A1F9MRS4-F1
#
_cell.length_a   1.000
_cell.length_b   1.000
_cell.length_c   1.000
_cell.angle_alpha   90.00
_cell.angle_beta   90.00
_cell.angle_gamma   90.00
#
_symmetry.space_group_name_H-M   'P 1'
#
loop_
_entity.id
_entity.type
_entity.pdbx_description
1 polymer ?
#
loop_
_entity_poly.entity_id
_entity_poly.type
_entity_poly.pdbx_seq_one_letter_code
_entity_poly.pdbx_strand_id
1 'polypeptide(L)'
;MLGRFHELGEISFMRILPFVLLCSMASPVAAQTPGVLASTDSNTNRKAQASVSSPSATSNKGTRGVHRVEAATAHPTGDIILVVGAQYSYNTGLFTADDTNENHAQHLTVVWAPIDHLELRLRQSTVSNRNDAFLPSTTQNLGDPTVGLKFSYPLMAELGIGADLAFMLPTSAKGTGLNAGAFVLEANAIVSYVPMPWLGVHLNAGYRLDNTKEIFKRDLLPVQRFTAGISQDNLILAGLGVDTSFLVGKEMTAGGFAEFHAGLAPEFDESPIRATVGGKWLPFGENAVDVVVGADFAVAGTPTKNATMAGIPAWEAFGQIAAHLNPPETLVAAVSGPAGCTTQAQCEQNQQCVDGYCHWVQKVIEEKEVIKEVPIPSFSIKGGVFNKASGDPLNYATLTFSGVPGSALAVDYKTATFESWPLPSGEGLVKVVASAPECTPSEQMVNKGKAGDVKEIVFKLQCGVAIGEIKGSLKDARTGKPVKNGQIFIPALKQKIKTDDDGKFSAEVKAGKHQILISGKKYGTQRKEIEIRAGDVVILNIDMDKGR
;
A
#
# COMPACT_ATOMS: atom_id res chain seq x y z
N MET A 1 44.48 -16.21 11.74
CA MET A 1 43.08 -16.37 11.29
C MET A 1 43.04 -16.48 9.77
N LEU A 2 43.55 -17.58 9.24
CA LEU A 2 43.46 -17.99 7.84
C LEU A 2 43.58 -19.51 7.86
N GLY A 3 42.55 -20.23 7.40
CA GLY A 3 42.58 -21.68 7.27
C GLY A 3 41.31 -22.36 7.76
N ARG A 4 40.35 -22.54 6.85
CA ARG A 4 39.50 -23.74 6.64
C ARG A 4 38.32 -23.39 5.73
N PHE A 5 38.50 -23.60 4.44
CA PHE A 5 37.41 -23.82 3.48
C PHE A 5 37.80 -25.04 2.64
N HIS A 6 37.49 -26.22 3.16
CA HIS A 6 37.47 -27.46 2.41
C HIS A 6 36.40 -28.33 3.07
N GLU A 7 35.20 -28.29 2.50
CA GLU A 7 34.14 -29.31 2.51
C GLU A 7 32.83 -28.62 2.09
N LEU A 8 32.64 -28.42 0.79
CA LEU A 8 31.30 -28.34 0.23
C LEU A 8 31.01 -29.69 -0.41
N GLY A 9 30.19 -30.47 0.30
CA GLY A 9 29.67 -31.74 -0.16
C GLY A 9 28.82 -31.57 -1.42
N GLU A 10 28.82 -32.62 -2.22
CA GLU A 10 28.01 -32.76 -3.43
C GLU A 10 26.55 -32.36 -3.18
N ILE A 11 26.14 -31.24 -3.77
CA ILE A 11 24.73 -30.91 -3.95
C ILE A 11 24.20 -31.87 -5.03
N SER A 12 23.59 -32.96 -4.59
CA SER A 12 22.83 -33.85 -5.46
C SER A 12 21.71 -33.05 -6.13
N PHE A 13 21.87 -32.80 -7.42
CA PHE A 13 20.80 -32.33 -8.30
C PHE A 13 19.63 -33.31 -8.20
N MET A 14 18.57 -32.86 -7.53
CA MET A 14 17.29 -33.54 -7.41
C MET A 14 16.75 -33.77 -8.83
N ARG A 15 16.59 -35.06 -9.20
CA ARG A 15 15.91 -35.48 -10.43
C ARG A 15 14.49 -34.93 -10.42
N ILE A 16 14.25 -33.85 -11.14
CA ILE A 16 12.91 -33.37 -11.48
C ILE A 16 12.33 -34.33 -12.52
N LEU A 17 11.25 -35.03 -12.14
CA LEU A 17 10.44 -35.85 -13.02
C LEU A 17 9.85 -35.00 -14.17
N PRO A 18 9.76 -35.52 -15.40
CA PRO A 18 9.07 -34.84 -16.49
C PRO A 18 7.56 -35.04 -16.32
N PHE A 19 6.85 -34.05 -15.80
CA PHE A 19 5.41 -33.93 -16.01
C PHE A 19 5.20 -33.11 -17.29
N VAL A 20 5.37 -33.78 -18.44
CA VAL A 20 4.91 -33.26 -19.73
C VAL A 20 3.40 -33.48 -19.77
N LEU A 21 2.65 -32.40 -19.55
CA LEU A 21 1.22 -32.38 -19.84
C LEU A 21 1.06 -32.31 -21.37
N LEU A 22 0.76 -33.46 -21.98
CA LEU A 22 0.28 -33.54 -23.36
C LEU A 22 -1.15 -32.97 -23.42
N CYS A 23 -1.29 -31.66 -23.58
CA CYS A 23 -2.53 -31.07 -24.08
C CYS A 23 -2.60 -31.30 -25.60
N SER A 24 -3.07 -32.48 -25.99
CA SER A 24 -3.53 -32.75 -27.36
C SER A 24 -4.88 -32.05 -27.58
N MET A 25 -4.85 -30.78 -27.97
CA MET A 25 -6.01 -30.12 -28.59
C MET A 25 -6.04 -30.51 -30.07
N ALA A 26 -6.66 -31.65 -30.37
CA ALA A 26 -6.99 -32.00 -31.75
C ALA A 26 -8.22 -31.17 -32.17
N SER A 27 -7.98 -30.09 -32.91
CA SER A 27 -9.05 -29.38 -33.63
C SER A 27 -9.53 -30.25 -34.80
N PRO A 28 -10.84 -30.47 -35.00
CA PRO A 28 -11.33 -31.04 -36.23
C PRO A 28 -11.18 -30.02 -37.35
N VAL A 29 -10.31 -30.31 -38.32
CA VAL A 29 -10.26 -29.63 -39.61
C VAL A 29 -11.55 -29.98 -40.36
N ALA A 30 -12.55 -29.11 -40.25
CA ALA A 30 -13.68 -29.11 -41.16
C ALA A 30 -13.24 -28.38 -42.44
N ALA A 31 -13.10 -29.15 -43.53
CA ALA A 31 -12.89 -28.61 -44.86
C ALA A 31 -14.08 -27.71 -45.25
N GLN A 32 -13.85 -26.39 -45.30
CA GLN A 32 -14.78 -25.44 -45.88
C GLN A 32 -14.37 -25.17 -47.34
N THR A 33 -15.30 -25.48 -48.23
CA THR A 33 -15.35 -25.06 -49.64
C THR A 33 -15.23 -23.53 -49.78
N PRO A 34 -14.59 -23.02 -50.86
CA PRO A 34 -14.46 -21.59 -51.09
C PRO A 34 -15.81 -21.00 -51.54
N GLY A 35 -16.59 -20.50 -50.58
CA GLY A 35 -17.74 -19.65 -50.82
C GLY A 35 -17.31 -18.19 -50.83
N VAL A 36 -17.24 -17.58 -52.01
CA VAL A 36 -17.07 -16.14 -52.19
C VAL A 36 -18.33 -15.45 -51.67
N LEU A 37 -18.28 -14.98 -50.42
CA LEU A 37 -19.25 -14.02 -49.88
C LEU A 37 -18.52 -12.71 -49.66
N ALA A 38 -18.80 -11.76 -50.54
CA ALA A 38 -18.44 -10.37 -50.38
C ALA A 38 -19.14 -9.82 -49.13
N SER A 39 -18.41 -9.76 -48.01
CA SER A 39 -18.80 -8.96 -46.85
C SER A 39 -18.54 -7.50 -47.19
N THR A 40 -19.60 -6.74 -47.43
CA THR A 40 -19.59 -5.29 -47.33
C THR A 40 -19.42 -4.93 -45.85
N ASP A 41 -18.19 -4.95 -45.37
CA ASP A 41 -17.87 -4.49 -44.02
C ASP A 41 -18.14 -2.99 -43.93
N SER A 42 -19.22 -2.69 -43.23
CA SER A 42 -19.56 -1.34 -42.81
C SER A 42 -18.37 -0.72 -42.09
N ASN A 43 -17.98 0.43 -42.64
CA ASN A 43 -17.02 1.41 -42.16
C ASN A 43 -17.35 1.90 -40.74
N THR A 44 -17.32 1.02 -39.74
CA THR A 44 -17.35 1.42 -38.33
C THR A 44 -15.98 1.99 -38.00
N ASN A 45 -15.93 3.33 -37.95
CA ASN A 45 -14.92 4.13 -37.27
C ASN A 45 -14.67 3.62 -35.84
N ARG A 46 -13.99 2.47 -35.67
CA ARG A 46 -13.23 2.20 -34.46
C ARG A 46 -12.09 3.18 -34.50
N LYS A 47 -12.30 4.37 -33.90
CA LYS A 47 -11.21 5.22 -33.47
C LYS A 47 -10.24 4.29 -32.75
N ALA A 48 -9.07 4.07 -33.34
CA ALA A 48 -7.99 3.35 -32.69
C ALA A 48 -7.72 4.09 -31.39
N GLN A 49 -8.27 3.59 -30.28
CA GLN A 49 -7.92 4.08 -28.97
C GLN A 49 -6.45 3.68 -28.82
N ALA A 50 -5.57 4.67 -28.93
CA ALA A 50 -4.16 4.51 -28.60
C ALA A 50 -4.11 4.02 -27.15
N SER A 51 -3.92 2.72 -26.97
CA SER A 51 -3.80 2.11 -25.66
C SER A 51 -2.47 2.53 -25.06
N VAL A 52 -2.46 2.82 -23.77
CA VAL A 52 -1.26 3.06 -22.97
C VAL A 52 -0.35 1.81 -23.06
N SER A 53 0.52 1.70 -24.06
CA SER A 53 1.48 0.60 -24.17
C SER A 53 2.74 0.98 -23.40
N SER A 54 2.65 1.06 -22.07
CA SER A 54 3.86 0.94 -21.25
C SER A 54 4.29 -0.53 -21.30
N PRO A 55 5.54 -0.82 -21.66
CA PRO A 55 6.11 -2.16 -21.51
C PRO A 55 6.44 -2.40 -20.03
N SER A 56 5.43 -2.27 -19.17
CA SER A 56 5.50 -2.78 -17.80
C SER A 56 5.64 -4.29 -17.90
N ALA A 57 6.67 -4.83 -17.25
CA ALA A 57 6.95 -6.25 -17.27
C ALA A 57 5.86 -7.01 -16.51
N THR A 58 5.89 -8.33 -16.64
CA THR A 58 5.09 -9.21 -15.81
C THR A 58 5.44 -9.04 -14.32
N SER A 59 4.45 -8.92 -13.44
CA SER A 59 4.59 -8.81 -11.97
C SER A 59 4.79 -10.19 -11.33
N ASN A 60 4.98 -10.24 -10.00
CA ASN A 60 5.01 -11.51 -9.27
C ASN A 60 3.65 -12.25 -9.24
N LYS A 61 2.56 -11.56 -9.62
CA LYS A 61 1.23 -12.14 -9.80
C LYS A 61 0.98 -12.60 -11.24
N GLY A 62 1.94 -12.38 -12.13
CA GLY A 62 1.89 -12.76 -13.54
C GLY A 62 1.19 -11.77 -14.47
N THR A 63 0.64 -10.68 -13.93
CA THR A 63 -0.04 -9.61 -14.69
C THR A 63 0.90 -8.43 -14.91
N ARG A 64 0.61 -7.49 -15.83
CA ARG A 64 1.48 -6.31 -16.02
C ARG A 64 1.63 -5.48 -14.75
N GLY A 65 2.85 -5.04 -14.45
CA GLY A 65 3.17 -4.17 -13.33
C GLY A 65 4.66 -4.02 -13.05
N VAL A 66 4.93 -3.60 -11.82
CA VAL A 66 6.22 -3.74 -11.15
C VAL A 66 6.21 -5.09 -10.39
N HIS A 67 7.15 -5.39 -9.50
CA HIS A 67 7.21 -6.70 -8.84
C HIS A 67 5.99 -6.97 -7.94
N ARG A 68 5.56 -6.01 -7.11
CA ARG A 68 4.43 -6.13 -6.17
C ARG A 68 3.31 -5.14 -6.46
N VAL A 69 3.60 -4.05 -7.17
CA VAL A 69 2.62 -3.04 -7.58
C VAL A 69 2.13 -3.35 -9.00
N GLU A 70 0.85 -3.67 -9.12
CA GLU A 70 0.18 -3.96 -10.39
C GLU A 70 -0.05 -2.71 -11.23
N ALA A 71 0.08 -2.83 -12.56
CA ALA A 71 -0.32 -1.78 -13.49
C ALA A 71 -1.79 -1.93 -13.91
N ALA A 72 -2.49 -0.81 -14.09
CA ALA A 72 -3.83 -0.73 -14.67
C ALA A 72 -3.81 -0.84 -16.20
N THR A 73 -2.92 -1.69 -16.72
CA THR A 73 -2.77 -2.02 -18.13
C THR A 73 -3.01 -3.52 -18.28
N ALA A 74 -3.91 -3.90 -19.19
CA ALA A 74 -4.21 -5.30 -19.47
C ALA A 74 -3.28 -5.85 -20.56
N HIS A 75 -3.06 -7.16 -20.51
CA HIS A 75 -2.50 -7.91 -21.64
C HIS A 75 -3.46 -7.89 -22.85
N PRO A 76 -2.93 -8.04 -24.07
CA PRO A 76 -3.75 -8.13 -25.28
C PRO A 76 -4.74 -9.30 -25.22
N THR A 77 -5.92 -9.12 -25.80
CA THR A 77 -6.92 -10.19 -25.92
C THR A 77 -6.36 -11.41 -26.63
N GLY A 78 -6.58 -12.57 -26.05
CA GLY A 78 -6.10 -13.86 -26.52
C GLY A 78 -4.72 -14.27 -26.00
N ASP A 79 -4.01 -13.38 -25.30
CA ASP A 79 -2.67 -13.70 -24.78
C ASP A 79 -2.75 -14.73 -23.64
N ILE A 80 -1.76 -15.62 -23.61
CA ILE A 80 -1.59 -16.64 -22.58
C ILE A 80 -0.14 -16.57 -22.13
N ILE A 81 0.08 -16.34 -20.84
CA ILE A 81 1.40 -16.06 -20.30
C ILE A 81 1.75 -17.10 -19.26
N LEU A 82 2.93 -17.69 -19.41
CA LEU A 82 3.50 -18.64 -18.46
C LEU A 82 4.64 -17.97 -17.71
N VAL A 83 4.54 -17.89 -16.38
CA VAL A 83 5.55 -17.25 -15.54
C VAL A 83 6.14 -18.27 -14.59
N VAL A 84 7.47 -18.33 -14.54
CA VAL A 84 8.22 -19.10 -13.55
C VAL A 84 9.08 -18.13 -12.77
N GLY A 85 8.93 -18.12 -11.45
CA GLY A 85 9.70 -17.25 -10.58
C GLY A 85 10.24 -17.97 -9.35
N ALA A 86 11.36 -17.47 -8.84
CA ALA A 86 12.01 -17.93 -7.63
C ALA A 86 12.40 -16.75 -6.74
N GLN A 87 12.40 -16.97 -5.44
CA GLN A 87 12.79 -16.01 -4.42
C GLN A 87 13.67 -16.71 -3.37
N TYR A 88 14.64 -15.98 -2.86
CA TYR A 88 15.59 -16.45 -1.86
C TYR A 88 15.87 -15.39 -0.81
N SER A 89 15.89 -15.78 0.46
CA SER A 89 16.43 -14.95 1.52
C SER A 89 17.20 -15.76 2.56
N TYR A 90 18.22 -15.13 3.14
CA TYR A 90 18.98 -15.68 4.25
C TYR A 90 19.17 -14.61 5.32
N ASN A 91 18.73 -14.89 6.54
CA ASN A 91 18.75 -13.95 7.66
C ASN A 91 19.41 -14.62 8.88
N THR A 92 20.09 -13.82 9.69
CA THR A 92 20.64 -14.24 10.99
C THR A 92 20.11 -13.34 12.08
N GLY A 93 19.93 -13.89 13.28
CA GLY A 93 19.53 -13.13 14.44
C GLY A 93 18.08 -12.61 14.37
N LEU A 94 17.18 -13.35 13.72
CA LEU A 94 15.82 -12.89 13.45
C LEU A 94 14.94 -12.99 14.69
N PHE A 95 15.02 -14.08 15.45
CA PHE A 95 14.24 -14.32 16.68
C PHE A 95 15.08 -14.47 17.94
N THR A 96 16.29 -14.99 17.79
CA THR A 96 17.30 -15.11 18.86
C THR A 96 18.60 -14.48 18.38
N ALA A 97 19.65 -14.39 19.19
CA ALA A 97 20.90 -13.77 18.70
C ALA A 97 21.63 -14.66 17.67
N ASP A 98 21.41 -15.97 17.74
CA ASP A 98 22.18 -16.99 17.03
C ASP A 98 21.35 -17.77 16.01
N ASP A 99 20.06 -17.41 15.80
CA ASP A 99 19.23 -18.15 14.84
C ASP A 99 19.55 -17.79 13.40
N THR A 100 19.34 -18.75 12.51
CA THR A 100 19.43 -18.58 11.08
C THR A 100 18.07 -18.88 10.44
N ASN A 101 17.73 -18.12 9.40
CA ASN A 101 16.53 -18.35 8.61
C ASN A 101 16.86 -18.36 7.13
N GLU A 102 16.52 -19.44 6.45
CA GLU A 102 16.67 -19.61 5.02
C GLU A 102 15.29 -19.84 4.38
N ASN A 103 14.89 -18.97 3.46
CA ASN A 103 13.62 -19.09 2.74
C ASN A 103 13.87 -19.25 1.24
N HIS A 104 13.25 -20.26 0.65
CA HIS A 104 13.20 -20.51 -0.79
C HIS A 104 11.74 -20.55 -1.21
N ALA A 105 11.34 -19.68 -2.12
CA ALA A 105 10.01 -19.72 -2.72
C ALA A 105 10.11 -19.89 -4.23
N GLN A 106 9.21 -20.67 -4.80
CA GLN A 106 9.05 -20.84 -6.24
C GLN A 106 7.59 -20.68 -6.59
N HIS A 107 7.30 -20.10 -7.74
CA HIS A 107 5.94 -20.03 -8.24
C HIS A 107 5.85 -20.27 -9.74
N LEU A 108 4.74 -20.89 -10.13
CA LEU A 108 4.31 -21.06 -11.49
C LEU A 108 2.98 -20.32 -11.64
N THR A 109 2.90 -19.40 -12.60
CA THR A 109 1.68 -18.65 -12.88
C THR A 109 1.30 -18.82 -14.34
N VAL A 110 0.00 -19.02 -14.59
CA VAL A 110 -0.62 -18.93 -15.91
C VAL A 110 -1.57 -17.76 -15.89
N VAL A 111 -1.43 -16.83 -16.85
CA VAL A 111 -2.36 -15.73 -17.06
C VAL A 111 -3.00 -15.88 -18.42
N TRP A 112 -4.29 -15.58 -18.51
CA TRP A 112 -5.07 -15.59 -19.74
C TRP A 112 -5.90 -14.32 -19.84
N ALA A 113 -5.81 -13.63 -20.96
CA ALA A 113 -6.61 -12.44 -21.26
C ALA A 113 -7.73 -12.78 -22.26
N PRO A 114 -8.88 -13.34 -21.82
CA PRO A 114 -9.91 -13.85 -22.74
C PRO A 114 -10.60 -12.77 -23.57
N ILE A 115 -10.71 -11.56 -23.01
CA ILE A 115 -11.39 -10.40 -23.61
C ILE A 115 -10.65 -9.14 -23.22
N ASP A 116 -10.93 -8.04 -23.90
CA ASP A 116 -10.30 -6.76 -23.63
C ASP A 116 -10.50 -6.39 -22.15
N HIS A 117 -9.44 -5.88 -21.53
CA HIS A 117 -9.44 -5.38 -20.15
C HIS A 117 -9.55 -6.43 -19.05
N LEU A 118 -9.80 -7.72 -19.36
CA LEU A 118 -9.98 -8.77 -18.36
C LEU A 118 -8.84 -9.78 -18.39
N GLU A 119 -8.24 -10.04 -17.24
CA GLU A 119 -7.18 -11.03 -17.07
C GLU A 119 -7.60 -12.04 -15.98
N LEU A 120 -7.43 -13.32 -16.29
CA LEU A 120 -7.60 -14.44 -15.37
C LEU A 120 -6.22 -14.99 -15.03
N ARG A 121 -5.94 -15.22 -13.75
CA ARG A 121 -4.68 -15.81 -13.30
C ARG A 121 -4.91 -17.05 -12.46
N LEU A 122 -4.06 -18.05 -12.68
CA LEU A 122 -3.90 -19.21 -11.84
C LEU A 122 -2.43 -19.30 -11.43
N ARG A 123 -2.17 -19.32 -10.14
CA ARG A 123 -0.82 -19.42 -9.59
C ARG A 123 -0.72 -20.59 -8.62
N GLN A 124 0.41 -21.26 -8.65
CA GLN A 124 0.81 -22.26 -7.69
C GLN A 124 2.14 -21.83 -7.07
N SER A 125 2.23 -21.76 -5.74
CA SER A 125 3.47 -21.44 -5.04
C SER A 125 3.92 -22.57 -4.12
N THR A 126 5.23 -22.82 -4.11
CA THR A 126 5.90 -23.72 -3.17
C THR A 126 6.90 -22.90 -2.36
N VAL A 127 6.82 -23.01 -1.04
CA VAL A 127 7.70 -22.30 -0.12
C VAL A 127 8.36 -23.31 0.82
N SER A 128 9.68 -23.21 0.95
CA SER A 128 10.47 -23.94 1.93
C SER A 128 11.18 -22.92 2.81
N ASN A 129 10.80 -22.86 4.07
CA ASN A 129 11.38 -21.94 5.04
C ASN A 129 11.97 -22.73 6.20
N ARG A 130 13.28 -22.56 6.44
CA ARG A 130 14.02 -23.23 7.49
C ARG A 130 14.50 -22.19 8.51
N ASN A 131 14.13 -22.38 9.77
CA ASN A 131 14.61 -21.59 10.90
C ASN A 131 15.08 -22.51 12.03
N ASP A 132 16.31 -22.35 12.50
CA ASP A 132 16.90 -23.20 13.54
C ASP A 132 16.53 -22.81 14.99
N ALA A 133 15.75 -21.75 15.20
CA ALA A 133 15.24 -21.36 16.51
C ALA A 133 14.13 -22.29 17.05
N PHE A 134 13.62 -23.24 16.25
CA PHE A 134 12.63 -24.22 16.69
C PHE A 134 12.75 -25.57 15.98
N LEU A 135 12.07 -26.60 16.52
CA LEU A 135 12.00 -27.94 15.94
C LEU A 135 10.53 -28.35 15.65
N PRO A 136 10.24 -28.97 14.49
CA PRO A 136 11.13 -29.14 13.34
C PRO A 136 11.49 -27.79 12.73
N SER A 137 12.76 -27.61 12.35
CA SER A 137 13.28 -26.32 11.86
C SER A 137 12.82 -25.98 10.45
N THR A 138 12.30 -26.94 9.69
CA THR A 138 11.82 -26.73 8.34
C THR A 138 10.31 -26.74 8.30
N THR A 139 9.74 -25.67 7.76
CA THR A 139 8.34 -25.58 7.34
C THR A 139 8.31 -25.59 5.82
N GLN A 140 7.53 -26.49 5.24
CA GLN A 140 7.35 -26.57 3.80
C GLN A 140 5.87 -26.46 3.48
N ASN A 141 5.51 -25.42 2.73
CA ASN A 141 4.18 -25.26 2.17
C ASN A 141 4.26 -25.67 0.70
N LEU A 142 3.67 -26.82 0.38
CA LEU A 142 3.65 -27.36 -0.96
C LEU A 142 2.33 -26.99 -1.61
N GLY A 143 2.32 -25.84 -2.28
CA GLY A 143 1.36 -25.63 -3.34
C GLY A 143 0.08 -24.93 -2.92
N ASP A 144 0.19 -23.65 -2.56
CA ASP A 144 -0.95 -22.80 -2.24
C ASP A 144 -1.55 -22.23 -3.54
N PRO A 145 -2.62 -22.84 -4.11
CA PRO A 145 -3.23 -22.33 -5.33
C PRO A 145 -3.85 -20.96 -5.09
N THR A 146 -3.66 -20.08 -6.05
CA THR A 146 -4.29 -18.77 -6.10
C THR A 146 -5.00 -18.61 -7.44
N VAL A 147 -6.28 -18.25 -7.38
CA VAL A 147 -7.05 -17.79 -8.54
C VAL A 147 -7.19 -16.29 -8.43
N GLY A 148 -7.03 -15.56 -9.53
CA GLY A 148 -7.26 -14.13 -9.54
C GLY A 148 -7.91 -13.64 -10.81
N LEU A 149 -8.46 -12.44 -10.67
CA LEU A 149 -9.18 -11.71 -11.69
C LEU A 149 -8.66 -10.28 -11.66
N LYS A 150 -8.25 -9.74 -12.80
CA LYS A 150 -7.90 -8.33 -12.92
C LYS A 150 -8.71 -7.71 -14.04
N PHE A 151 -9.24 -6.52 -13.78
CA PHE A 151 -9.91 -5.68 -14.75
C PHE A 151 -9.15 -4.36 -14.87
N SER A 152 -8.85 -3.90 -16.08
CA SER A 152 -8.05 -2.69 -16.33
C SER A 152 -8.58 -1.89 -17.50
N TYR A 153 -8.98 -0.65 -17.26
CA TYR A 153 -9.62 0.24 -18.22
C TYR A 153 -8.76 1.49 -18.49
N PRO A 154 -8.38 1.77 -19.74
CA PRO A 154 -7.66 2.99 -20.10
C PRO A 154 -8.63 4.17 -20.12
N LEU A 155 -8.48 5.11 -19.19
CA LEU A 155 -9.31 6.30 -19.12
C LEU A 155 -8.88 7.35 -20.17
N MET A 156 -7.58 7.44 -20.42
CA MET A 156 -6.93 8.22 -21.48
C MET A 156 -5.65 7.49 -21.93
N ALA A 157 -4.92 8.05 -22.91
CA ALA A 157 -3.73 7.41 -23.48
C ALA A 157 -2.56 7.26 -22.48
N GLU A 158 -2.60 8.01 -21.38
CA GLU A 158 -1.56 8.02 -20.34
C GLU A 158 -2.06 7.49 -19.00
N LEU A 159 -3.38 7.40 -18.75
CA LEU A 159 -3.95 7.02 -17.45
C LEU A 159 -4.89 5.83 -17.58
N GLY A 160 -4.58 4.77 -16.85
CA GLY A 160 -5.43 3.59 -16.66
C GLY A 160 -5.91 3.47 -15.21
N ILE A 161 -7.09 2.88 -15.04
CA ILE A 161 -7.65 2.51 -13.74
C ILE A 161 -8.11 1.05 -13.78
N GLY A 162 -8.19 0.38 -12.64
CA GLY A 162 -8.60 -1.01 -12.60
C GLY A 162 -8.91 -1.53 -11.22
N ALA A 163 -9.23 -2.82 -11.18
CA ALA A 163 -9.39 -3.58 -9.96
C ALA A 163 -8.71 -4.96 -10.10
N ASP A 164 -8.12 -5.43 -9.01
CA ASP A 164 -7.46 -6.73 -8.91
C ASP A 164 -8.05 -7.52 -7.73
N LEU A 165 -8.45 -8.76 -7.98
CA LEU A 165 -8.97 -9.68 -6.98
C LEU A 165 -8.11 -10.95 -6.97
N ALA A 166 -7.70 -11.42 -5.80
CA ALA A 166 -6.97 -12.67 -5.62
C ALA A 166 -7.60 -13.49 -4.51
N PHE A 167 -7.85 -14.76 -4.78
CA PHE A 167 -8.31 -15.73 -3.80
C PHE A 167 -7.31 -16.88 -3.72
N MET A 168 -6.70 -17.04 -2.55
CA MET A 168 -5.70 -18.07 -2.27
C MET A 168 -6.22 -19.05 -1.24
N LEU A 169 -5.99 -20.34 -1.50
CA LEU A 169 -6.37 -21.45 -0.63
C LEU A 169 -5.10 -22.15 -0.14
N PRO A 170 -4.68 -21.95 1.12
CA PRO A 170 -3.51 -22.61 1.64
C PRO A 170 -3.68 -24.12 1.72
N THR A 171 -2.55 -24.79 1.58
CA THR A 171 -2.41 -26.19 1.92
C THR A 171 -2.40 -26.40 3.44
N SER A 172 -2.93 -27.53 3.87
CA SER A 172 -3.05 -27.87 5.29
C SER A 172 -1.69 -28.16 5.91
N ALA A 173 -1.53 -27.85 7.20
CA ALA A 173 -0.30 -28.17 7.94
C ALA A 173 0.06 -29.67 7.99
N LYS A 174 -0.87 -30.57 7.64
CA LYS A 174 -0.70 -32.04 7.75
C LYS A 174 -0.60 -32.74 6.39
N GLY A 175 -0.52 -32.00 5.28
CA GLY A 175 -0.39 -32.59 3.95
C GLY A 175 -0.94 -31.71 2.84
N THR A 176 -1.11 -32.30 1.66
CA THR A 176 -1.48 -31.61 0.41
C THR A 176 -2.97 -31.23 0.30
N GLY A 177 -3.77 -31.49 1.33
CA GLY A 177 -5.19 -31.09 1.33
C GLY A 177 -5.34 -29.57 1.44
N LEU A 178 -6.31 -29.00 0.73
CA LEU A 178 -6.63 -27.58 0.85
C LEU A 178 -7.44 -27.32 2.13
N ASN A 179 -7.11 -26.24 2.85
CA ASN A 179 -7.91 -25.79 3.98
C ASN A 179 -8.77 -24.59 3.57
N ALA A 180 -10.01 -24.87 3.14
CA ALA A 180 -10.96 -23.82 2.73
C ALA A 180 -11.30 -22.82 3.84
N GLY A 181 -11.14 -23.21 5.12
CA GLY A 181 -11.33 -22.30 6.25
C GLY A 181 -10.22 -21.26 6.36
N ALA A 182 -9.03 -21.54 5.83
CA ALA A 182 -7.85 -20.70 6.00
C ALA A 182 -7.50 -19.82 4.79
N PHE A 183 -8.51 -19.40 4.03
CA PHE A 183 -8.33 -18.66 2.79
C PHE A 183 -7.71 -17.27 2.98
N VAL A 184 -7.18 -16.73 1.88
CA VAL A 184 -6.83 -15.31 1.75
C VAL A 184 -7.62 -14.71 0.59
N LEU A 185 -8.26 -13.58 0.83
CA LEU A 185 -8.90 -12.77 -0.20
C LEU A 185 -8.25 -11.40 -0.23
N GLU A 186 -7.73 -11.01 -1.39
CA GLU A 186 -7.11 -9.71 -1.62
C GLU A 186 -7.87 -8.96 -2.69
N ALA A 187 -8.23 -7.71 -2.43
CA ALA A 187 -8.90 -6.82 -3.38
C ALA A 187 -8.14 -5.49 -3.44
N ASN A 188 -7.75 -5.06 -4.65
CA ASN A 188 -7.02 -3.81 -4.87
C ASN A 188 -7.72 -2.97 -5.93
N ALA A 189 -7.80 -1.66 -5.70
CA ALA A 189 -7.94 -0.65 -6.75
C ALA A 189 -6.54 -0.32 -7.27
N ILE A 190 -6.40 -0.22 -8.59
CA ILE A 190 -5.11 0.02 -9.25
C ILE A 190 -5.23 1.22 -10.20
N VAL A 191 -4.18 2.04 -10.25
CA VAL A 191 -4.07 3.21 -11.10
C VAL A 191 -2.70 3.21 -11.75
N SER A 192 -2.61 3.61 -13.00
CA SER A 192 -1.32 3.74 -13.69
C SER A 192 -1.29 4.97 -14.56
N TYR A 193 -0.23 5.74 -14.43
CA TYR A 193 0.02 6.96 -15.17
C TYR A 193 1.36 6.86 -15.89
N VAL A 194 1.35 7.11 -17.20
CA VAL A 194 2.50 7.01 -18.09
C VAL A 194 2.77 8.40 -18.66
N PRO A 195 3.40 9.30 -17.86
CA PRO A 195 3.64 10.67 -18.28
C PRO A 195 4.56 10.79 -19.50
N MET A 196 5.40 9.76 -19.73
CA MET A 196 6.33 9.68 -20.86
C MET A 196 6.38 8.23 -21.34
N PRO A 197 6.64 7.97 -22.63
CA PRO A 197 6.67 6.59 -23.16
C PRO A 197 7.66 5.65 -22.46
N TRP A 198 8.67 6.21 -21.79
CA TRP A 198 9.71 5.46 -21.08
C TRP A 198 9.50 5.40 -19.56
N LEU A 199 8.47 6.06 -18.99
CA LEU A 199 8.25 6.17 -17.54
C LEU A 199 6.81 5.82 -17.16
N GLY A 200 6.65 4.75 -16.38
CA GLY A 200 5.38 4.36 -15.75
C GLY A 200 5.37 4.66 -14.25
N VAL A 201 4.23 5.15 -13.74
CA VAL A 201 3.95 5.35 -12.31
C VAL A 201 2.68 4.60 -11.96
N HIS A 202 2.72 3.79 -10.92
CA HIS A 202 1.65 2.86 -10.55
C HIS A 202 1.27 3.06 -9.08
N LEU A 203 -0.02 3.07 -8.80
CA LEU A 203 -0.55 3.22 -7.45
C LEU A 203 -1.59 2.13 -7.18
N ASN A 204 -1.41 1.41 -6.08
CA ASN A 204 -2.31 0.37 -5.61
C ASN A 204 -2.84 0.75 -4.23
N ALA A 205 -4.12 0.53 -4.00
CA ALA A 205 -4.74 0.62 -2.68
C ALA A 205 -5.75 -0.52 -2.52
N GLY A 206 -5.73 -1.22 -1.39
CA GLY A 206 -6.52 -2.44 -1.27
C GLY A 206 -6.75 -2.91 0.15
N TYR A 207 -7.31 -4.10 0.25
CA TYR A 207 -7.56 -4.80 1.50
C TYR A 207 -7.30 -6.29 1.33
N ARG A 208 -6.67 -6.89 2.35
CA ARG A 208 -6.42 -8.32 2.44
C ARG A 208 -7.14 -8.87 3.66
N LEU A 209 -8.13 -9.71 3.40
CA LEU A 209 -8.76 -10.57 4.38
C LEU A 209 -7.93 -11.85 4.50
N ASP A 210 -7.24 -12.02 5.62
CA ASP A 210 -6.31 -13.12 5.84
C ASP A 210 -6.83 -14.04 6.95
N ASN A 211 -7.26 -15.25 6.59
CA ASN A 211 -7.72 -16.24 7.56
C ASN A 211 -6.72 -17.39 7.73
N THR A 212 -5.45 -17.20 7.36
CA THR A 212 -4.43 -18.25 7.42
C THR A 212 -4.17 -18.81 8.82
N LYS A 213 -4.57 -18.10 9.89
CA LYS A 213 -4.55 -18.64 11.26
C LYS A 213 -5.35 -19.94 11.41
N GLU A 214 -6.39 -20.13 10.60
CA GLU A 214 -7.22 -21.36 10.62
C GLU A 214 -6.49 -22.59 10.03
N ILE A 215 -5.28 -22.43 9.47
CA ILE A 215 -4.44 -23.58 9.09
C ILE A 215 -4.11 -24.43 10.33
N PHE A 216 -3.93 -23.78 11.49
CA PHE A 216 -3.53 -24.44 12.73
C PHE A 216 -4.58 -24.21 13.83
N LYS A 217 -5.06 -25.29 14.45
CA LYS A 217 -6.00 -25.23 15.58
C LYS A 217 -5.37 -24.78 16.91
N ARG A 218 -4.09 -24.42 16.89
CA ARG A 218 -3.31 -24.04 18.07
C ARG A 218 -2.65 -22.70 17.79
N ASP A 219 -2.40 -21.95 18.86
CA ASP A 219 -1.56 -20.78 18.75
C ASP A 219 -0.14 -21.18 18.31
N LEU A 220 0.36 -20.45 17.34
CA LEU A 220 1.72 -20.60 16.83
C LEU A 220 2.66 -19.68 17.59
N LEU A 221 3.92 -20.11 17.73
CA LEU A 221 4.99 -19.20 18.11
C LEU A 221 5.23 -18.19 16.97
N PRO A 222 5.76 -16.99 17.25
CA PRO A 222 6.06 -16.01 16.20
C PRO A 222 6.97 -16.55 15.10
N VAL A 223 8.00 -17.33 15.47
CA VAL A 223 8.88 -18.00 14.50
C VAL A 223 8.14 -19.03 13.63
N GLN A 224 7.12 -19.71 14.19
CA GLN A 224 6.27 -20.63 13.43
C GLN A 224 5.32 -19.87 12.50
N ARG A 225 4.79 -18.71 12.91
CA ARG A 225 3.99 -17.83 12.04
C ARG A 225 4.80 -17.32 10.86
N PHE A 226 5.99 -16.78 11.12
CA PHE A 226 6.89 -16.28 10.08
C PHE A 226 7.27 -17.37 9.09
N THR A 227 7.72 -18.54 9.58
CA THR A 227 8.12 -19.64 8.69
C THR A 227 6.97 -20.25 7.91
N ALA A 228 5.74 -20.23 8.46
CA ALA A 228 4.54 -20.70 7.76
C ALA A 228 3.86 -19.62 6.90
N GLY A 229 4.29 -18.36 6.97
CA GLY A 229 3.62 -17.25 6.28
C GLY A 229 2.22 -16.93 6.81
N ILE A 230 1.96 -17.17 8.10
CA ILE A 230 0.62 -17.03 8.71
C ILE A 230 0.46 -15.69 9.39
N SER A 231 -0.63 -14.99 9.05
CA SER A 231 -1.03 -13.73 9.68
C SER A 231 -2.31 -13.93 10.49
N GLN A 232 -2.43 -13.25 11.63
CA GLN A 232 -3.65 -13.31 12.45
C GLN A 232 -4.67 -12.22 12.11
N ASP A 233 -4.18 -11.15 11.49
CA ASP A 233 -4.92 -9.94 11.18
C ASP A 233 -5.02 -9.69 9.68
N ASN A 234 -6.05 -8.91 9.34
CA ASN A 234 -6.26 -8.39 8.00
C ASN A 234 -5.37 -7.16 7.76
N LEU A 235 -5.12 -6.84 6.49
CA LEU A 235 -4.26 -5.72 6.12
C LEU A 235 -4.98 -4.72 5.22
N ILE A 236 -4.73 -3.43 5.46
CA ILE A 236 -4.94 -2.40 4.44
C ILE A 236 -3.69 -2.38 3.56
N LEU A 237 -3.85 -2.44 2.25
CA LEU A 237 -2.73 -2.47 1.30
C LEU A 237 -2.55 -1.11 0.65
N ALA A 238 -1.30 -0.70 0.48
CA ALA A 238 -0.91 0.47 -0.30
C ALA A 238 0.40 0.17 -1.05
N GLY A 239 0.49 0.58 -2.31
CA GLY A 239 1.69 0.40 -3.12
C GLY A 239 1.91 1.56 -4.07
N LEU A 240 3.16 2.00 -4.21
CA LEU A 240 3.60 2.99 -5.19
C LEU A 240 4.79 2.40 -5.95
N GLY A 241 4.66 2.27 -7.27
CA GLY A 241 5.70 1.74 -8.14
C GLY A 241 6.06 2.75 -9.22
N VAL A 242 7.33 2.76 -9.62
CA VAL A 242 7.82 3.48 -10.79
C VAL A 242 8.67 2.52 -11.60
N ASP A 243 8.43 2.47 -12.91
CA ASP A 243 9.25 1.69 -13.82
C ASP A 243 9.69 2.53 -15.02
N THR A 244 10.84 2.15 -15.57
CA THR A 244 11.41 2.76 -16.77
C THR A 244 11.57 1.72 -17.85
N SER A 245 11.56 2.14 -19.11
CA SER A 245 11.76 1.24 -20.26
C SER A 245 12.47 1.95 -21.40
N PHE A 246 13.56 1.34 -21.88
CA PHE A 246 14.41 1.88 -22.93
C PHE A 246 14.71 0.80 -23.96
N LEU A 247 14.69 1.16 -25.25
CA LEU A 247 15.15 0.28 -26.32
C LEU A 247 16.68 0.18 -26.29
N VAL A 248 17.19 -1.05 -26.26
CA VAL A 248 18.61 -1.39 -26.34
C VAL A 248 18.85 -2.12 -27.66
N GLY A 249 19.36 -1.40 -28.65
CA GLY A 249 19.46 -1.92 -30.02
C GLY A 249 18.11 -1.86 -30.73
N LYS A 250 17.80 -2.88 -31.55
CA LYS A 250 16.58 -2.90 -32.39
C LYS A 250 15.43 -3.72 -31.82
N GLU A 251 15.72 -4.66 -30.92
CA GLU A 251 14.78 -5.74 -30.57
C GLU A 251 14.65 -5.95 -29.05
N MET A 252 15.57 -5.42 -28.25
CA MET A 252 15.54 -5.59 -26.80
C MET A 252 15.03 -4.34 -26.11
N THR A 253 14.10 -4.49 -25.18
CA THR A 253 13.73 -3.44 -24.22
C THR A 253 14.34 -3.77 -22.88
N ALA A 254 14.92 -2.79 -22.19
CA ALA A 254 15.46 -2.94 -20.84
C ALA A 254 15.07 -1.75 -19.96
N GLY A 255 14.92 -1.99 -18.67
CA GLY A 255 14.38 -1.00 -17.77
C GLY A 255 14.69 -1.28 -16.31
N GLY A 256 14.77 -0.22 -15.51
CA GLY A 256 14.82 -0.32 -14.04
C GLY A 256 13.46 -0.07 -13.43
N PHE A 257 13.24 -0.56 -12.22
CA PHE A 257 12.06 -0.22 -11.42
C PHE A 257 12.40 -0.06 -9.94
N ALA A 258 11.57 0.72 -9.27
CA ALA A 258 11.57 0.87 -7.82
C ALA A 258 10.12 0.96 -7.32
N GLU A 259 9.81 0.32 -6.21
CA GLU A 259 8.49 0.37 -5.61
C GLU A 259 8.56 0.36 -4.08
N PHE A 260 7.49 0.86 -3.47
CA PHE A 260 7.22 0.78 -2.05
C PHE A 260 5.87 0.12 -1.86
N HIS A 261 5.81 -0.90 -0.99
CA HIS A 261 4.58 -1.64 -0.73
C HIS A 261 4.40 -1.81 0.78
N ALA A 262 3.22 -1.44 1.28
CA ALA A 262 2.86 -1.51 2.69
C ALA A 262 1.58 -2.33 2.88
N GLY A 263 1.63 -3.31 3.79
CA GLY A 263 0.45 -3.90 4.41
C GLY A 263 0.30 -3.34 5.82
N LEU A 264 -0.67 -2.47 6.04
CA LEU A 264 -0.91 -1.81 7.32
C LEU A 264 -1.78 -2.71 8.20
N ALA A 265 -1.16 -3.25 9.25
CA ALA A 265 -1.82 -3.97 10.33
C ALA A 265 -2.36 -2.98 11.37
N PRO A 266 -3.23 -3.42 12.31
CA PRO A 266 -3.69 -2.56 13.41
C PRO A 266 -2.54 -1.98 14.25
N GLU A 267 -1.48 -2.77 14.45
CA GLU A 267 -0.23 -2.34 15.08
C GLU A 267 0.80 -1.99 13.98
N PHE A 268 1.20 -0.72 13.92
CA PHE A 268 1.98 -0.19 12.80
C PHE A 268 3.42 -0.76 12.75
N ASP A 269 4.01 -1.07 13.90
CA ASP A 269 5.35 -1.69 13.99
C ASP A 269 5.38 -3.13 13.43
N GLU A 270 4.24 -3.80 13.40
CA GLU A 270 4.07 -5.11 12.78
C GLU A 270 3.72 -5.07 11.29
N SER A 271 3.46 -3.88 10.75
CA SER A 271 3.03 -3.70 9.37
C SER A 271 4.15 -4.11 8.41
N PRO A 272 3.96 -5.12 7.54
CA PRO A 272 4.95 -5.47 6.53
C PRO A 272 5.10 -4.33 5.51
N ILE A 273 6.22 -3.61 5.58
CA ILE A 273 6.55 -2.53 4.67
C ILE A 273 7.85 -2.86 3.94
N ARG A 274 7.81 -2.87 2.61
CA ARG A 274 8.92 -3.22 1.73
C ARG A 274 9.27 -2.08 0.80
N ALA A 275 10.57 -1.91 0.56
CA ALA A 275 11.08 -1.21 -0.60
C ALA A 275 11.70 -2.24 -1.54
N THR A 276 11.43 -2.13 -2.84
CA THR A 276 11.89 -3.09 -3.84
C THR A 276 12.56 -2.34 -4.97
N VAL A 277 13.67 -2.88 -5.46
CA VAL A 277 14.39 -2.37 -6.63
C VAL A 277 14.79 -3.53 -7.53
N GLY A 278 14.80 -3.28 -8.84
CA GLY A 278 15.19 -4.32 -9.80
C GLY A 278 15.32 -3.82 -11.23
N GLY A 279 15.52 -4.78 -12.12
CA GLY A 279 15.61 -4.57 -13.55
C GLY A 279 14.73 -5.56 -14.31
N LYS A 280 14.32 -5.16 -15.51
CA LYS A 280 13.55 -5.95 -16.47
C LYS A 280 14.21 -5.91 -17.84
N TRP A 281 14.13 -7.02 -18.56
CA TRP A 281 14.62 -7.18 -19.93
C TRP A 281 13.62 -7.98 -20.75
N LEU A 282 13.37 -7.52 -21.97
CA LEU A 282 12.51 -8.14 -22.96
C LEU A 282 13.36 -8.42 -24.21
N PRO A 283 14.12 -9.54 -24.24
CA PRO A 283 15.18 -9.77 -25.24
C PRO A 283 14.68 -10.02 -26.66
N PHE A 284 13.41 -10.38 -26.86
CA PHE A 284 12.84 -10.76 -28.15
C PHE A 284 11.61 -9.90 -28.50
N GLY A 285 11.64 -8.61 -28.14
CA GLY A 285 10.51 -7.69 -28.24
C GLY A 285 9.56 -7.76 -27.05
N GLU A 286 8.62 -6.81 -26.99
CA GLU A 286 7.81 -6.50 -25.80
C GLU A 286 6.79 -7.56 -25.37
N ASN A 287 6.65 -8.65 -26.12
CA ASN A 287 5.60 -9.64 -25.87
C ASN A 287 6.07 -11.08 -26.16
N ALA A 288 7.34 -11.43 -26.01
CA ALA A 288 7.78 -12.81 -26.23
C ALA A 288 8.26 -13.45 -24.95
N VAL A 289 9.31 -12.87 -24.37
CA VAL A 289 9.90 -13.31 -23.11
C VAL A 289 10.22 -12.09 -22.26
N ASP A 290 9.82 -12.13 -20.99
CA ASP A 290 10.23 -11.16 -19.98
C ASP A 290 11.20 -11.82 -19.02
N VAL A 291 12.26 -11.11 -18.65
CA VAL A 291 13.16 -11.49 -17.56
C VAL A 291 13.16 -10.36 -16.54
N VAL A 292 12.90 -10.66 -15.27
CA VAL A 292 12.92 -9.67 -14.19
C VAL A 292 13.76 -10.21 -13.05
N VAL A 293 14.66 -9.37 -12.52
CA VAL A 293 15.46 -9.67 -11.32
C VAL A 293 15.46 -8.48 -10.39
N GLY A 294 15.55 -8.73 -9.09
CA GLY A 294 15.56 -7.64 -8.12
C GLY A 294 15.74 -8.11 -6.69
N ALA A 295 15.56 -7.18 -5.77
CA ALA A 295 15.58 -7.44 -4.34
C ALA A 295 14.55 -6.58 -3.60
N ASP A 296 13.92 -7.20 -2.62
CA ASP A 296 13.13 -6.56 -1.58
C ASP A 296 13.99 -6.25 -0.37
N PHE A 297 13.68 -5.16 0.31
CA PHE A 297 14.25 -4.75 1.59
C PHE A 297 13.12 -4.41 2.56
N ALA A 298 13.16 -4.99 3.76
CA ALA A 298 12.20 -4.64 4.81
C ALA A 298 12.50 -3.23 5.33
N VAL A 299 11.49 -2.36 5.27
CA VAL A 299 11.50 -1.04 5.90
C VAL A 299 10.87 -1.13 7.30
N ALA A 300 9.84 -1.96 7.46
CA ALA A 300 9.19 -2.28 8.73
C ALA A 300 8.54 -3.67 8.67
N GLY A 301 8.00 -4.15 9.80
CA GLY A 301 7.35 -5.46 9.88
C GLY A 301 8.34 -6.63 9.93
N THR A 302 9.54 -6.41 10.46
CA THR A 302 10.40 -7.52 10.86
C THR A 302 9.70 -8.31 11.97
N PRO A 303 9.72 -9.64 11.92
CA PRO A 303 9.00 -10.46 12.88
C PRO A 303 9.55 -10.24 14.30
N THR A 304 8.66 -10.01 15.26
CA THR A 304 9.00 -9.82 16.68
C THR A 304 8.41 -10.95 17.54
N LYS A 305 8.85 -11.06 18.80
CA LYS A 305 8.37 -12.11 19.72
C LYS A 305 6.87 -12.01 20.06
N ASN A 306 6.24 -10.88 19.81
CA ASN A 306 4.81 -10.69 20.07
C ASN A 306 4.00 -10.44 18.80
N ALA A 307 4.64 -10.45 17.63
CA ALA A 307 4.00 -10.14 16.36
C ALA A 307 2.82 -11.06 16.06
N THR A 308 1.65 -10.49 15.78
CA THR A 308 0.46 -11.19 15.29
C THR A 308 0.56 -11.46 13.78
N MET A 309 1.34 -10.64 13.08
CA MET A 309 1.67 -10.78 11.67
C MET A 309 2.79 -11.80 11.42
N ALA A 310 2.81 -12.40 10.23
CA ALA A 310 3.92 -13.27 9.82
C ALA A 310 5.26 -12.51 9.85
N GLY A 311 5.25 -11.22 9.47
CA GLY A 311 6.45 -10.42 9.25
C GLY A 311 7.11 -10.70 7.90
N ILE A 312 8.23 -10.03 7.63
CA ILE A 312 8.97 -10.13 6.37
C ILE A 312 10.48 -10.26 6.63
N PRO A 313 11.23 -10.99 5.76
CA PRO A 313 12.68 -11.09 5.91
C PRO A 313 13.34 -9.72 5.69
N ALA A 314 14.52 -9.49 6.26
CA ALA A 314 15.22 -8.22 6.13
C ALA A 314 15.52 -7.85 4.67
N TRP A 315 15.79 -8.86 3.85
CA TRP A 315 15.91 -8.76 2.41
C TRP A 315 15.45 -10.05 1.74
N GLU A 316 15.10 -9.98 0.45
CA GLU A 316 14.74 -11.14 -0.39
C GLU A 316 15.14 -10.86 -1.83
N ALA A 317 15.99 -11.69 -2.42
CA ALA A 317 16.33 -11.61 -3.84
C ALA A 317 15.34 -12.43 -4.66
N PHE A 318 15.01 -11.97 -5.85
CA PHE A 318 14.09 -12.69 -6.74
C PHE A 318 14.53 -12.64 -8.20
N GLY A 319 14.06 -13.63 -8.94
CA GLY A 319 14.18 -13.71 -10.39
C GLY A 319 12.97 -14.41 -10.99
N GLN A 320 12.53 -13.95 -12.15
CA GLN A 320 11.40 -14.53 -12.87
C GLN A 320 11.58 -14.44 -14.38
N ILE A 321 10.98 -15.40 -15.08
CA ILE A 321 10.90 -15.46 -16.52
C ILE A 321 9.43 -15.63 -16.89
N ALA A 322 8.92 -14.78 -17.77
CA ALA A 322 7.59 -14.93 -18.36
C ALA A 322 7.72 -15.23 -19.85
N ALA A 323 6.86 -16.10 -20.38
CA ALA A 323 6.77 -16.42 -21.79
C ALA A 323 5.33 -16.20 -22.27
N HIS A 324 5.17 -15.40 -23.31
CA HIS A 324 3.89 -15.13 -23.96
C HIS A 324 3.69 -16.16 -25.08
N LEU A 325 2.63 -16.95 -24.98
CA LEU A 325 2.37 -18.08 -25.88
C LEU A 325 1.52 -17.70 -27.08
N ASN A 326 0.81 -16.57 -27.01
CA ASN A 326 0.02 -16.04 -28.11
C ASN A 326 0.11 -14.52 -28.17
N PRO A 327 1.31 -13.96 -28.34
CA PRO A 327 1.43 -12.53 -28.47
C PRO A 327 0.74 -12.07 -29.76
N PRO A 328 0.01 -10.95 -29.74
CA PRO A 328 -0.60 -10.42 -30.95
C PRO A 328 0.48 -10.18 -32.01
N GLU A 329 0.27 -10.74 -33.21
CA GLU A 329 1.19 -10.61 -34.37
C GLU A 329 1.49 -9.14 -34.75
N THR A 330 0.72 -8.19 -34.23
CA THR A 330 0.67 -6.80 -34.71
C THR A 330 1.38 -5.76 -33.84
N LEU A 331 2.03 -6.12 -32.73
CA LEU A 331 2.66 -5.13 -31.82
C LEU A 331 4.19 -4.99 -31.97
N VAL A 332 4.76 -5.33 -33.13
CA VAL A 332 6.13 -4.88 -33.50
C VAL A 332 6.11 -3.46 -34.10
N ALA A 333 5.05 -2.68 -33.88
CA ALA A 333 5.22 -1.25 -33.83
C ALA A 333 6.00 -0.97 -32.55
N ALA A 334 7.33 -1.15 -32.63
CA ALA A 334 8.24 -0.58 -31.67
C ALA A 334 7.68 0.80 -31.31
N VAL A 335 7.67 1.15 -30.04
CA VAL A 335 7.71 2.56 -29.66
C VAL A 335 9.07 3.07 -30.14
N SER A 336 9.26 3.13 -31.47
CA SER A 336 10.21 4.03 -32.07
C SER A 336 9.78 5.35 -31.47
N GLY A 337 10.71 6.01 -30.79
CA GLY A 337 10.57 7.44 -30.58
C GLY A 337 10.10 8.10 -31.89
N PRO A 338 9.49 9.29 -31.83
CA PRO A 338 8.97 9.99 -33.01
C PRO A 338 9.91 9.78 -34.20
N ALA A 339 9.40 9.30 -35.33
CA ALA A 339 10.25 8.79 -36.42
C ALA A 339 11.41 9.77 -36.68
N GLY A 340 12.64 9.28 -36.60
CA GLY A 340 13.80 10.12 -36.84
C GLY A 340 13.72 10.69 -38.25
N CYS A 341 13.92 11.99 -38.39
CA CYS A 341 13.82 12.68 -39.66
C CYS A 341 15.01 13.61 -39.85
N THR A 342 15.55 13.65 -41.06
CA THR A 342 16.46 14.71 -41.51
C THR A 342 15.73 15.73 -42.37
N THR A 343 14.54 15.37 -42.87
CA THR A 343 13.73 16.20 -43.75
C THR A 343 12.23 16.02 -43.49
N GLN A 344 11.45 17.03 -43.82
CA GLN A 344 10.00 17.04 -43.67
C GLN A 344 9.28 15.91 -44.43
N ALA A 345 9.84 15.45 -45.55
CA ALA A 345 9.23 14.42 -46.40
C ALA A 345 9.23 13.03 -45.76
N GLN A 346 10.01 12.82 -44.70
CA GLN A 346 10.08 11.56 -43.96
C GLN A 346 9.00 11.44 -42.88
N CYS A 347 8.29 12.53 -42.58
CA CYS A 347 7.22 12.56 -41.60
C CYS A 347 5.86 12.30 -42.25
N GLU A 348 4.93 11.72 -41.49
CA GLU A 348 3.58 11.46 -41.98
C GLU A 348 2.79 12.76 -42.24
N GLN A 349 1.69 12.64 -42.99
CA GLN A 349 0.78 13.76 -43.23
C GLN A 349 0.30 14.32 -41.86
N ASN A 350 0.61 15.59 -41.58
CA ASN A 350 0.38 16.33 -40.32
C ASN A 350 1.46 16.21 -39.22
N GLN A 351 2.65 15.68 -39.54
CA GLN A 351 3.82 15.77 -38.68
C GLN A 351 4.83 16.77 -39.25
N GLN A 352 5.66 17.38 -38.41
CA GLN A 352 6.82 18.21 -38.79
C GLN A 352 8.10 17.65 -38.21
N CYS A 353 9.16 17.72 -39.01
CA CYS A 353 10.50 17.38 -38.53
C CYS A 353 11.05 18.51 -37.66
N VAL A 354 11.15 18.28 -36.34
CA VAL A 354 11.71 19.22 -35.36
C VAL A 354 12.80 18.50 -34.57
N ASP A 355 13.99 19.10 -34.51
CA ASP A 355 15.15 18.57 -33.78
C ASP A 355 15.54 17.11 -34.13
N GLY A 356 15.31 16.71 -35.37
CA GLY A 356 15.65 15.38 -35.87
C GLY A 356 14.55 14.32 -35.68
N TYR A 357 13.35 14.73 -35.24
CA TYR A 357 12.23 13.82 -34.97
C TYR A 357 10.91 14.34 -35.54
N CYS A 358 10.03 13.44 -35.98
CA CYS A 358 8.71 13.81 -36.48
C CYS A 358 7.73 14.08 -35.33
N HIS A 359 7.40 15.35 -35.12
CA HIS A 359 6.41 15.81 -34.16
C HIS A 359 5.05 16.00 -34.82
N TRP A 360 3.96 15.61 -34.17
CA TRP A 360 2.62 15.98 -34.65
C TRP A 360 2.44 17.48 -34.59
N VAL A 361 2.20 18.11 -35.73
CA VAL A 361 1.68 19.47 -35.76
C VAL A 361 0.23 19.33 -35.37
N GLN A 362 -0.10 19.62 -34.11
CA GLN A 362 -1.48 19.91 -33.78
C GLN A 362 -1.89 21.03 -34.73
N LYS A 363 -2.67 20.68 -35.76
CA LYS A 363 -3.36 21.65 -36.58
C LYS A 363 -4.10 22.50 -35.56
N VAL A 364 -3.61 23.72 -35.33
CA VAL A 364 -4.24 24.69 -34.44
C VAL A 364 -5.66 24.78 -34.98
N ILE A 365 -6.57 24.09 -34.31
CA ILE A 365 -7.98 24.27 -34.53
C ILE A 365 -8.15 25.75 -34.26
N GLU A 366 -8.56 26.49 -35.30
CA GLU A 366 -8.90 27.91 -35.22
C GLU A 366 -9.46 28.17 -33.83
N GLU A 367 -8.72 29.03 -33.13
CA GLU A 367 -8.93 29.50 -31.78
C GLU A 367 -10.41 29.78 -31.60
N LYS A 368 -11.14 28.77 -31.13
CA LYS A 368 -12.53 28.90 -30.74
C LYS A 368 -12.44 29.76 -29.50
N GLU A 369 -12.83 31.03 -29.65
CA GLU A 369 -12.83 32.07 -28.61
C GLU A 369 -12.75 31.43 -27.23
N VAL A 370 -11.56 31.51 -26.62
CA VAL A 370 -11.40 31.27 -25.21
C VAL A 370 -12.38 32.22 -24.56
N ILE A 371 -13.53 31.69 -24.13
CA ILE A 371 -14.40 32.38 -23.19
C ILE A 371 -13.46 32.61 -22.02
N LYS A 372 -12.94 33.84 -21.91
CA LYS A 372 -12.23 34.29 -20.71
C LYS A 372 -13.18 33.97 -19.58
N GLU A 373 -12.89 32.91 -18.84
CA GLU A 373 -13.63 32.59 -17.64
C GLU A 373 -13.53 33.83 -16.77
N VAL A 374 -14.65 34.53 -16.66
CA VAL A 374 -14.72 35.76 -15.88
C VAL A 374 -14.34 35.34 -14.46
N PRO A 375 -13.25 35.89 -13.90
CA PRO A 375 -12.78 35.47 -12.59
C PRO A 375 -13.95 35.62 -11.60
N ILE A 376 -14.32 34.52 -10.95
CA ILE A 376 -15.41 34.52 -10.00
C ILE A 376 -15.08 35.56 -8.93
N PRO A 377 -15.95 36.55 -8.68
CA PRO A 377 -15.65 37.61 -7.74
C PRO A 377 -15.41 37.01 -6.36
N SER A 378 -14.22 37.21 -5.81
CA SER A 378 -13.74 36.55 -4.59
C SER A 378 -13.17 37.53 -3.58
N PHE A 379 -13.19 37.19 -2.29
CA PHE A 379 -12.52 37.92 -1.21
C PHE A 379 -11.58 36.97 -0.44
N SER A 380 -10.67 37.48 0.37
CA SER A 380 -9.80 36.65 1.23
C SER A 380 -9.89 37.05 2.70
N ILE A 381 -9.52 36.11 3.59
CA ILE A 381 -9.41 36.33 5.03
C ILE A 381 -7.95 36.13 5.42
N LYS A 382 -7.34 37.15 6.04
CA LYS A 382 -6.00 37.08 6.62
C LYS A 382 -6.06 37.22 8.13
N GLY A 383 -5.05 36.72 8.83
CA GLY A 383 -5.07 36.80 10.28
C GLY A 383 -3.92 36.11 10.97
N GLY A 384 -4.04 35.96 12.29
CA GLY A 384 -3.09 35.19 13.10
C GLY A 384 -3.74 34.51 14.31
N VAL A 385 -3.08 33.47 14.82
CA VAL A 385 -3.55 32.66 15.95
C VAL A 385 -2.52 32.70 17.07
N PHE A 386 -2.92 33.18 18.25
CA PHE A 386 -2.04 33.45 19.38
C PHE A 386 -2.56 32.83 20.67
N ASN A 387 -1.64 32.55 21.59
CA ASN A 387 -1.98 32.16 22.94
C ASN A 387 -2.58 33.37 23.69
N LYS A 388 -3.77 33.20 24.27
CA LYS A 388 -4.48 34.26 25.01
C LYS A 388 -3.73 34.71 26.26
N ALA A 389 -3.01 33.80 26.92
CA ALA A 389 -2.29 34.07 28.16
C ALA A 389 -0.90 34.70 27.90
N SER A 390 -0.10 34.10 27.02
CA SER A 390 1.28 34.57 26.79
C SER A 390 1.40 35.59 25.65
N GLY A 391 0.44 35.63 24.72
CA GLY A 391 0.53 36.41 23.49
C GLY A 391 1.40 35.76 22.41
N ASP A 392 2.02 34.61 22.70
CA ASP A 392 2.92 33.93 21.76
C ASP A 392 2.16 33.39 20.53
N PRO A 393 2.80 33.37 19.34
CA PRO A 393 2.23 32.77 18.14
C PRO A 393 2.05 31.25 18.30
N LEU A 394 0.89 30.73 17.88
CA LEU A 394 0.58 29.29 17.89
C LEU A 394 0.82 28.67 16.52
N ASN A 395 2.07 28.29 16.27
CA ASN A 395 2.57 27.84 14.96
C ASN A 395 2.05 26.48 14.46
N TYR A 396 1.28 25.76 15.28
CA TYR A 396 0.62 24.49 14.96
C TYR A 396 -0.91 24.63 14.92
N ALA A 397 -1.43 25.85 14.88
CA ALA A 397 -2.85 26.09 14.75
C ALA A 397 -3.38 25.72 13.36
N THR A 398 -4.63 25.27 13.33
CA THR A 398 -5.39 25.01 12.10
C THR A 398 -6.68 25.81 12.11
N LEU A 399 -7.11 26.27 10.94
CA LEU A 399 -8.37 26.96 10.71
C LEU A 399 -9.31 26.10 9.87
N THR A 400 -10.60 26.13 10.20
CA THR A 400 -11.65 25.53 9.38
C THR A 400 -12.68 26.59 9.01
N PHE A 401 -13.14 26.56 7.76
CA PHE A 401 -14.09 27.53 7.20
C PHE A 401 -15.40 26.80 6.89
N SER A 402 -16.50 27.22 7.52
CA SER A 402 -17.84 26.68 7.23
C SER A 402 -18.66 27.69 6.43
N GLY A 403 -19.51 27.18 5.52
CA GLY A 403 -20.31 28.00 4.61
C GLY A 403 -19.65 28.30 3.26
N VAL A 404 -18.49 27.70 3.00
CA VAL A 404 -17.75 27.75 1.72
C VAL A 404 -17.16 26.36 1.42
N PRO A 405 -17.04 25.95 0.14
CA PRO A 405 -16.33 24.73 -0.22
C PRO A 405 -14.82 24.90 0.05
N GLY A 406 -14.26 24.03 0.90
CA GLY A 406 -12.83 24.00 1.21
C GLY A 406 -12.50 23.24 2.49
N SER A 407 -11.22 22.89 2.65
CA SER A 407 -10.67 22.09 3.73
C SER A 407 -10.10 22.94 4.88
N ALA A 408 -9.47 22.30 5.87
CA ALA A 408 -8.70 23.01 6.89
C ALA A 408 -7.46 23.73 6.29
N LEU A 409 -7.05 24.84 6.91
CA LEU A 409 -5.86 25.64 6.56
C LEU A 409 -4.91 25.69 7.76
N ALA A 410 -3.64 25.34 7.56
CA ALA A 410 -2.61 25.52 8.59
C ALA A 410 -2.11 26.97 8.59
N VAL A 411 -1.74 27.49 9.77
CA VAL A 411 -1.02 28.77 9.87
C VAL A 411 0.44 28.64 9.45
N ASP A 412 1.08 29.75 9.12
CA ASP A 412 2.54 29.84 8.94
C ASP A 412 3.26 29.47 10.23
N TYR A 413 4.26 28.59 10.14
CA TYR A 413 4.92 28.03 11.31
C TYR A 413 5.88 28.99 12.04
N LYS A 414 6.25 30.12 11.42
CA LYS A 414 7.11 31.15 12.03
C LYS A 414 6.29 32.26 12.67
N THR A 415 5.25 32.70 11.98
CA THR A 415 4.49 33.89 12.37
C THR A 415 3.13 33.57 12.98
N ALA A 416 2.66 32.33 12.87
CA ALA A 416 1.29 31.91 13.16
C ALA A 416 0.22 32.74 12.42
N THR A 417 0.57 33.30 11.26
CA THR A 417 -0.35 34.04 10.39
C THR A 417 -0.91 33.15 9.30
N PHE A 418 -2.07 33.49 8.74
CA PHE A 418 -2.67 32.76 7.62
C PHE A 418 -3.29 33.71 6.61
N GLU A 419 -3.48 33.21 5.39
CA GLU A 419 -4.28 33.81 4.33
C GLU A 419 -5.11 32.71 3.67
N SER A 420 -6.43 32.89 3.61
CA SER A 420 -7.32 31.94 2.94
C SER A 420 -7.11 31.94 1.42
N TRP A 421 -7.53 30.86 0.77
CA TRP A 421 -7.75 30.90 -0.68
C TRP A 421 -8.87 31.91 -1.04
N PRO A 422 -9.01 32.30 -2.32
CA PRO A 422 -10.11 33.16 -2.77
C PRO A 422 -11.46 32.52 -2.43
N LEU A 423 -12.22 33.17 -1.54
CA LEU A 423 -13.55 32.75 -1.11
C LEU A 423 -14.62 33.46 -1.95
N PRO A 424 -15.75 32.81 -2.28
CA PRO A 424 -16.83 33.46 -3.02
C PRO A 424 -17.33 34.73 -2.31
N SER A 425 -17.30 35.86 -3.01
CA SER A 425 -17.85 37.13 -2.53
C SER A 425 -19.40 37.12 -2.54
N GLY A 426 -20.03 38.04 -1.82
CA GLY A 426 -21.49 38.18 -1.78
C GLY A 426 -22.02 38.49 -0.38
N GLU A 427 -23.31 38.27 -0.17
CA GLU A 427 -23.95 38.42 1.14
C GLU A 427 -23.81 37.14 1.99
N GLY A 428 -23.81 37.30 3.32
CA GLY A 428 -23.77 36.20 4.28
C GLY A 428 -22.52 36.18 5.16
N LEU A 429 -22.43 35.14 5.99
CA LEU A 429 -21.36 34.96 6.96
C LEU A 429 -20.54 33.71 6.64
N VAL A 430 -19.23 33.77 6.89
CA VAL A 430 -18.33 32.62 6.94
C VAL A 430 -17.96 32.40 8.40
N LYS A 431 -18.19 31.18 8.90
CA LYS A 431 -17.74 30.78 10.24
C LYS A 431 -16.30 30.29 10.14
N VAL A 432 -15.40 30.92 10.87
CA VAL A 432 -13.99 30.53 10.94
C VAL A 432 -13.69 30.01 12.34
N VAL A 433 -13.20 28.78 12.46
CA VAL A 433 -12.83 28.14 13.73
C VAL A 433 -11.33 27.88 13.75
N ALA A 434 -10.63 28.46 14.71
CA ALA A 434 -9.22 28.19 14.97
C ALA A 434 -9.06 27.18 16.12
N SER A 435 -8.20 26.18 15.92
CA SER A 435 -7.91 25.11 16.88
C SER A 435 -6.41 24.82 16.93
N ALA A 436 -5.92 24.44 18.11
CA ALA A 436 -4.52 24.07 18.34
C ALA A 436 -4.45 23.02 19.48
N PRO A 437 -3.47 22.09 19.48
CA PRO A 437 -3.26 21.16 20.58
C PRO A 437 -3.12 21.88 21.93
N GLU A 438 -3.70 21.29 22.98
CA GLU A 438 -3.69 21.85 24.35
C GLU A 438 -4.36 23.24 24.48
N CYS A 439 -5.16 23.65 23.49
CA CYS A 439 -5.89 24.92 23.50
C CYS A 439 -7.39 24.70 23.30
N THR A 440 -8.20 25.53 23.94
CA THR A 440 -9.65 25.56 23.66
C THR A 440 -9.89 26.25 22.31
N PRO A 441 -10.61 25.64 21.34
CA PRO A 441 -10.90 26.26 20.06
C PRO A 441 -11.68 27.57 20.21
N SER A 442 -11.50 28.49 19.25
CA SER A 442 -12.24 29.76 19.19
C SER A 442 -12.85 29.95 17.81
N GLU A 443 -14.07 30.48 17.77
CA GLU A 443 -14.82 30.72 16.55
C GLU A 443 -15.13 32.21 16.36
N GLN A 444 -15.13 32.67 15.10
CA GLN A 444 -15.53 34.01 14.70
C GLN A 444 -16.39 33.95 13.44
N MET A 445 -17.41 34.81 13.38
CA MET A 445 -18.26 34.98 12.20
C MET A 445 -17.76 36.19 11.41
N VAL A 446 -17.41 35.98 10.14
CA VAL A 446 -16.88 37.01 9.25
C VAL A 446 -17.87 37.28 8.13
N ASN A 447 -18.26 38.54 7.93
CA ASN A 447 -19.07 38.93 6.78
C ASN A 447 -18.32 38.66 5.47
N LYS A 448 -19.00 38.06 4.49
CA LYS A 448 -18.47 37.93 3.14
C LYS A 448 -18.16 39.33 2.58
N GLY A 449 -16.99 39.47 1.95
CA GLY A 449 -16.52 40.73 1.39
C GLY A 449 -17.03 40.97 -0.03
N LYS A 450 -16.80 42.19 -0.54
CA LYS A 450 -16.87 42.49 -1.97
C LYS A 450 -15.72 41.80 -2.71
N ALA A 451 -15.81 41.71 -4.04
CA ALA A 451 -14.72 41.21 -4.86
C ALA A 451 -13.43 42.01 -4.60
N GLY A 452 -12.34 41.31 -4.29
CA GLY A 452 -11.04 41.89 -3.94
C GLY A 452 -10.88 42.32 -2.47
N ASP A 453 -11.93 42.23 -1.64
CA ASP A 453 -11.81 42.56 -0.21
C ASP A 453 -10.85 41.58 0.50
N VAL A 454 -10.11 42.12 1.47
CA VAL A 454 -9.35 41.35 2.45
C VAL A 454 -9.95 41.63 3.83
N LYS A 455 -10.34 40.57 4.56
CA LYS A 455 -10.82 40.68 5.95
C LYS A 455 -9.74 40.22 6.90
N GLU A 456 -9.45 41.01 7.94
CA GLU A 456 -8.47 40.65 8.97
C GLU A 456 -9.15 40.14 10.23
N ILE A 457 -8.71 38.99 10.75
CA ILE A 457 -9.17 38.43 12.03
C ILE A 457 -8.01 37.92 12.88
N VAL A 458 -8.16 37.97 14.21
CA VAL A 458 -7.15 37.47 15.15
C VAL A 458 -7.81 36.54 16.16
N PHE A 459 -7.28 35.34 16.29
CA PHE A 459 -7.71 34.38 17.30
C PHE A 459 -6.78 34.40 18.52
N LYS A 460 -7.35 34.48 19.71
CA LYS A 460 -6.64 34.33 20.99
C LYS A 460 -7.14 33.08 21.68
N LEU A 461 -6.43 31.96 21.51
CA LEU A 461 -6.83 30.67 22.08
C LEU A 461 -6.39 30.57 23.54
N GLN A 462 -7.28 30.12 24.41
CA GLN A 462 -6.91 29.82 25.79
C GLN A 462 -6.15 28.49 25.80
N CYS A 463 -4.82 28.59 25.83
CA CYS A 463 -3.94 27.44 25.92
C CYS A 463 -3.51 27.22 27.36
N GLY A 464 -3.41 25.96 27.72
CA GLY A 464 -3.05 25.53 29.05
C GLY A 464 -3.30 24.05 29.14
N VAL A 465 -2.56 23.38 30.01
CA VAL A 465 -2.87 22.01 30.36
C VAL A 465 -4.23 22.04 31.05
N ALA A 466 -5.29 21.76 30.30
CA ALA A 466 -6.57 21.45 30.88
C ALA A 466 -6.31 20.33 31.89
N ILE A 467 -6.51 20.60 33.18
CA ILE A 467 -6.34 19.62 34.25
C ILE A 467 -7.72 19.21 34.75
N GLY A 468 -7.88 17.94 35.05
CA GLY A 468 -8.95 17.42 35.89
C GLY A 468 -8.37 16.71 37.10
N GLU A 469 -9.21 16.31 38.04
CA GLU A 469 -8.84 15.52 39.21
C GLU A 469 -9.30 14.07 39.00
N ILE A 470 -8.44 13.09 39.28
CA ILE A 470 -8.89 11.72 39.52
C ILE A 470 -8.83 11.46 41.02
N LYS A 471 -9.89 10.90 41.59
CA LYS A 471 -9.92 10.46 42.98
C LYS A 471 -10.65 9.15 43.13
N GLY A 472 -10.31 8.36 44.13
CA GLY A 472 -10.86 7.02 44.21
C GLY A 472 -10.40 6.22 45.40
N SER A 473 -10.78 4.95 45.40
CA SER A 473 -10.33 3.98 46.40
C SER A 473 -10.08 2.60 45.77
N LEU A 474 -9.07 1.90 46.30
CA LEU A 474 -8.76 0.52 45.96
C LEU A 474 -9.13 -0.39 47.13
N LYS A 475 -9.95 -1.41 46.89
CA LYS A 475 -10.38 -2.39 47.90
C LYS A 475 -10.11 -3.81 47.43
N ASP A 476 -9.84 -4.72 48.34
CA ASP A 476 -9.77 -6.16 48.05
C ASP A 476 -11.18 -6.67 47.76
N ALA A 477 -11.40 -7.22 46.56
CA ALA A 477 -12.72 -7.61 46.08
C ALA A 477 -13.43 -8.65 46.97
N ARG A 478 -12.65 -9.46 47.70
CA ARG A 478 -13.20 -10.54 48.55
C ARG A 478 -13.46 -10.10 49.98
N THR A 479 -12.62 -9.23 50.52
CA THR A 479 -12.66 -8.85 51.94
C THR A 479 -13.21 -7.44 52.19
N GLY A 480 -13.32 -6.62 51.15
CA GLY A 480 -13.69 -5.21 51.25
C GLY A 480 -12.66 -4.32 51.94
N LYS A 481 -11.51 -4.87 52.36
CA LYS A 481 -10.44 -4.14 53.04
C LYS A 481 -9.69 -3.22 52.08
N PRO A 482 -9.21 -2.06 52.52
CA PRO A 482 -8.46 -1.14 51.67
C PRO A 482 -7.13 -1.74 51.22
N VAL A 483 -6.74 -1.47 49.97
CA VAL A 483 -5.45 -1.88 49.40
C VAL A 483 -4.44 -0.77 49.65
N LYS A 484 -3.71 -0.86 50.76
CA LYS A 484 -2.59 0.05 51.09
C LYS A 484 -1.43 -0.11 50.11
N ASN A 485 -0.79 1.01 49.72
CA ASN A 485 0.31 1.05 48.76
C ASN A 485 -0.01 0.43 47.39
N GLY A 486 -1.28 0.47 46.97
CA GLY A 486 -1.64 0.25 45.57
C GLY A 486 -1.10 1.38 44.70
N GLN A 487 -0.93 1.12 43.41
CA GLN A 487 -0.35 2.05 42.46
C GLN A 487 -1.26 2.19 41.24
N ILE A 488 -1.58 3.44 40.90
CA ILE A 488 -2.23 3.84 39.66
C ILE A 488 -1.14 4.45 38.78
N PHE A 489 -0.95 3.92 37.58
CA PHE A 489 0.01 4.41 36.60
C PHE A 489 -0.69 4.85 35.32
N ILE A 490 -0.39 6.06 34.86
CA ILE A 490 -0.91 6.62 33.61
C ILE A 490 0.26 6.69 32.61
N PRO A 491 0.40 5.70 31.70
CA PRO A 491 1.59 5.57 30.85
C PRO A 491 1.85 6.81 29.98
N ALA A 492 0.80 7.37 29.37
CA ALA A 492 0.90 8.55 28.51
C ALA A 492 1.49 9.78 29.22
N LEU A 493 1.32 9.87 30.53
CA LEU A 493 1.79 10.99 31.35
C LEU A 493 3.01 10.64 32.19
N LYS A 494 3.46 9.38 32.18
CA LYS A 494 4.50 8.84 33.08
C LYS A 494 4.21 9.11 34.56
N GLN A 495 2.94 9.26 34.93
CA GLN A 495 2.50 9.66 36.27
C GLN A 495 2.15 8.44 37.12
N LYS A 496 2.69 8.37 38.35
CA LYS A 496 2.44 7.29 39.33
C LYS A 496 1.76 7.88 40.56
N ILE A 497 0.64 7.31 40.95
CA ILE A 497 -0.16 7.72 42.11
C ILE A 497 -0.24 6.53 43.05
N LYS A 498 0.02 6.72 44.34
CA LYS A 498 -0.08 5.66 45.35
C LYS A 498 -1.33 5.86 46.18
N THR A 499 -1.94 4.76 46.62
CA THR A 499 -2.99 4.82 47.64
C THR A 499 -2.40 5.02 49.03
N ASP A 500 -3.15 5.72 49.88
CA ASP A 500 -2.88 5.88 51.29
C ASP A 500 -3.25 4.61 52.11
N ASP A 501 -3.25 4.75 53.44
CA ASP A 501 -3.56 3.66 54.37
C ASP A 501 -5.04 3.24 54.35
N ASP A 502 -5.93 4.13 53.94
CA ASP A 502 -7.36 3.88 53.70
C ASP A 502 -7.64 3.38 52.28
N GLY A 503 -6.58 3.15 51.48
CA GLY A 503 -6.69 2.73 50.09
C GLY A 503 -7.20 3.84 49.16
N LYS A 504 -7.24 5.10 49.60
CA LYS A 504 -7.71 6.24 48.80
C LYS A 504 -6.57 6.87 48.02
N PHE A 505 -6.91 7.53 46.91
CA PHE A 505 -5.98 8.30 46.10
C PHE A 505 -6.65 9.55 45.52
N SER A 506 -5.87 10.60 45.28
CA SER A 506 -6.25 11.78 44.50
C SER A 506 -5.02 12.32 43.74
N ALA A 507 -5.22 12.80 42.51
CA ALA A 507 -4.20 13.48 41.72
C ALA A 507 -4.81 14.33 40.61
N GLU A 508 -4.15 15.44 40.29
CA GLU A 508 -4.40 16.22 39.08
C GLU A 508 -3.81 15.52 37.86
N VAL A 509 -4.57 15.47 36.76
CA VAL A 509 -4.23 14.75 35.54
C VAL A 509 -4.60 15.61 34.34
N LYS A 510 -3.75 15.59 33.30
CA LYS A 510 -4.05 16.28 32.04
C LYS A 510 -5.37 15.75 31.45
N ALA A 511 -6.22 16.64 30.98
CA ALA A 511 -7.44 16.30 30.26
C ALA A 511 -7.11 15.49 28.99
N GLY A 512 -8.00 14.58 28.63
CA GLY A 512 -7.82 13.63 27.52
C GLY A 512 -8.35 12.24 27.86
N LYS A 513 -8.28 11.37 26.86
CA LYS A 513 -8.52 9.92 27.02
C LYS A 513 -7.23 9.26 27.46
N HIS A 514 -7.27 8.54 28.58
CA HIS A 514 -6.11 7.88 29.16
C HIS A 514 -6.43 6.42 29.47
N GLN A 515 -5.46 5.55 29.20
CA GLN A 515 -5.44 4.22 29.79
C GLN A 515 -4.70 4.29 31.14
N ILE A 516 -5.29 3.71 32.18
CA ILE A 516 -4.69 3.59 33.50
C ILE A 516 -4.41 2.13 33.84
N LEU A 517 -3.25 1.89 34.44
CA LEU A 517 -2.83 0.59 34.97
C LEU A 517 -2.91 0.64 36.50
N ILE A 518 -3.73 -0.22 37.09
CA ILE A 518 -3.91 -0.30 38.54
C ILE A 518 -3.27 -1.59 39.04
N SER A 519 -2.34 -1.50 39.98
CA SER A 519 -1.63 -2.65 40.54
C SER A 519 -1.48 -2.53 42.06
N GLY A 520 -1.22 -3.66 42.72
CA GLY A 520 -0.99 -3.70 44.16
C GLY A 520 -0.21 -4.95 44.55
N LYS A 521 0.50 -4.90 45.68
CA LYS A 521 1.25 -6.05 46.19
C LYS A 521 0.27 -7.21 46.44
N LYS A 522 0.46 -8.34 45.74
CA LYS A 522 -0.40 -9.54 45.76
C LYS A 522 -1.70 -9.45 44.93
N TYR A 523 -1.88 -8.42 44.12
CA TYR A 523 -3.04 -8.26 43.24
C TYR A 523 -2.65 -8.30 41.76
N GLY A 524 -3.56 -8.75 40.91
CA GLY A 524 -3.38 -8.67 39.46
C GLY A 524 -3.43 -7.21 38.98
N THR A 525 -2.74 -6.91 37.87
CA THR A 525 -2.83 -5.59 37.24
C THR A 525 -4.13 -5.48 36.45
N GLN A 526 -4.94 -4.45 36.74
CA GLN A 526 -6.14 -4.12 35.97
C GLN A 526 -5.85 -2.96 35.01
N ARG A 527 -6.53 -2.95 33.86
CA ARG A 527 -6.49 -1.85 32.89
C ARG A 527 -7.87 -1.20 32.81
N LYS A 528 -7.93 0.13 32.81
CA LYS A 528 -9.17 0.88 32.58
C LYS A 528 -8.90 2.06 31.64
N GLU A 529 -9.91 2.44 30.86
CA GLU A 529 -9.90 3.68 30.09
C GLU A 529 -10.74 4.74 30.80
N ILE A 530 -10.24 5.97 30.84
CA ILE A 530 -10.93 7.12 31.42
C ILE A 530 -10.84 8.32 30.46
N GLU A 531 -11.89 9.12 30.40
CA GLU A 531 -11.88 10.43 29.74
C GLU A 531 -11.98 11.51 30.81
N ILE A 532 -11.02 12.43 30.81
CA ILE A 532 -10.95 13.54 31.77
C ILE A 532 -11.13 14.83 30.97
N ARG A 533 -12.13 15.66 31.28
CA ARG A 533 -12.26 17.00 30.70
C ARG A 533 -11.67 18.05 31.64
N ALA A 534 -11.47 19.26 31.12
CA ALA A 534 -10.97 20.37 31.92
C ALA A 534 -11.91 20.65 33.11
N GLY A 535 -11.38 20.63 34.34
CA GLY A 535 -12.14 20.86 35.56
C GLY A 535 -12.99 19.67 36.04
N ASP A 536 -12.96 18.53 35.33
CA ASP A 536 -13.69 17.34 35.76
C ASP A 536 -13.07 16.71 37.02
N VAL A 537 -13.92 16.06 37.82
CA VAL A 537 -13.50 15.18 38.92
C VAL A 537 -13.97 13.77 38.61
N VAL A 538 -13.06 12.89 38.20
CA VAL A 538 -13.35 11.49 37.87
C VAL A 538 -13.19 10.63 39.12
N ILE A 539 -14.27 9.94 39.50
CA ILE A 539 -14.29 9.05 40.67
C ILE A 539 -14.04 7.59 40.26
N LEU A 540 -12.98 6.97 40.80
CA LEU A 540 -12.53 5.62 40.46
C LEU A 540 -12.47 4.71 41.69
N ASN A 541 -13.58 4.03 41.98
CA ASN A 541 -13.60 2.96 42.99
C ASN A 541 -13.36 1.62 42.30
N ILE A 542 -12.34 0.89 42.75
CA ILE A 542 -11.87 -0.33 42.08
C ILE A 542 -11.69 -1.44 43.10
N ASP A 543 -12.36 -2.55 42.83
CA ASP A 543 -12.18 -3.80 43.57
C ASP A 543 -11.08 -4.63 42.89
N MET A 544 -10.06 -4.99 43.66
CA MET A 544 -8.84 -5.66 43.22
C MET A 544 -8.91 -7.15 43.55
N ASP A 545 -8.73 -7.99 42.54
CA ASP A 545 -8.58 -9.43 42.69
C ASP A 545 -7.13 -9.83 42.96
N LYS A 546 -6.92 -10.80 43.84
CA LYS A 546 -5.60 -11.35 44.09
C LYS A 546 -5.07 -12.06 42.85
N GLY A 547 -3.82 -11.78 42.49
CA GLY A 547 -3.14 -12.51 41.43
C GLY A 547 -3.09 -13.99 41.81
N ARG A 548 -3.41 -14.87 40.87
CA ARG A 548 -3.27 -16.32 41.04
C ARG A 548 -1.83 -16.72 41.26
#